data_AF-A0A7Y9J8I8-F1
#
_entry.id   AF-A0A7Y9J8I8-F1
#
_cell.length_a   1.000
_cell.length_b   1.000
_cell.length_c   1.000
_cell.angle_alpha   90.00
_cell.angle_beta   90.00
_cell.angle_gamma   90.00
#
_symmetry.space_group_name_H-M   'P 1'
#
loop_
_entity.id
_entity.type
_entity.pdbx_description
1 polymer ?
#
loop_
_entity_poly.entity_id
_entity_poly.type
_entity_poly.pdbx_seq_one_letter_code
_entity_poly.pdbx_strand_id
1 'polypeptide(L)'
;MEAADDPTRPALIRVRAFLEGVRDPLRGCRIGRLVQDTEVVEGDGLRGSPTATSGGLEDWVADVLETGRAPGELRPDTDPRATTAMLVAVVQGGFVLARARQDPEAQRAAIRGAVALLGALRAGEQ
;
A
#
# COMPACT_ATOMS: atom_id res chain seq x y z
N MET A 1 -4.38 11.73 5.67
CA MET A 1 -5.57 11.20 4.98
C MET A 1 -6.09 12.20 3.96
N GLU A 2 -6.22 13.48 4.32
CA GLU A 2 -6.78 14.54 3.46
C GLU A 2 -6.23 14.59 2.02
N ALA A 3 -4.91 14.46 1.84
CA ALA A 3 -4.28 14.43 0.50
C ALA A 3 -4.48 13.13 -0.29
N ALA A 4 -4.79 12.02 0.37
CA ALA A 4 -5.08 10.74 -0.27
C ALA A 4 -6.53 10.70 -0.77
N ASP A 5 -7.44 11.29 -0.01
CA ASP A 5 -8.88 11.23 -0.27
C ASP A 5 -9.37 12.30 -1.26
N ASP A 6 -8.58 13.34 -1.54
CA ASP A 6 -8.90 14.39 -2.51
C ASP A 6 -8.87 13.84 -3.96
N PRO A 7 -10.03 13.64 -4.61
CA PRO A 7 -10.11 13.04 -5.95
C PRO A 7 -9.65 13.98 -7.05
N THR A 8 -9.44 15.27 -6.76
CA THR A 8 -8.97 16.26 -7.74
C THR A 8 -7.45 16.21 -7.95
N ARG A 9 -6.74 15.47 -7.08
CA ARG A 9 -5.29 15.31 -7.16
C ARG A 9 -4.90 14.17 -8.09
N PRO A 10 -3.70 14.25 -8.71
CA PRO A 10 -3.15 13.14 -9.48
C PRO A 10 -3.09 11.85 -8.66
N ALA A 11 -3.39 10.72 -9.30
CA ALA A 11 -3.40 9.40 -8.69
C ALA A 11 -2.08 9.09 -7.96
N LEU A 12 -0.94 9.42 -8.58
CA LEU A 12 0.39 9.22 -8.00
C LEU A 12 0.58 10.00 -6.69
N ILE A 13 0.00 11.20 -6.58
CA ILE A 13 0.08 12.03 -5.36
C ILE A 13 -0.77 11.39 -4.25
N ARG A 14 -1.97 10.91 -4.59
CA ARG A 14 -2.87 10.28 -3.62
C ARG A 14 -2.28 8.97 -3.07
N VAL A 15 -1.75 8.12 -3.96
CA VAL A 15 -1.10 6.85 -3.57
C VAL A 15 0.19 7.10 -2.79
N ARG A 16 1.01 8.08 -3.19
CA ARG A 16 2.18 8.50 -2.41
C ARG A 16 1.78 8.94 -1.00
N ALA A 17 0.75 9.78 -0.86
CA ALA A 17 0.28 10.26 0.43
C ALA A 17 -0.21 9.12 1.32
N PHE A 18 -0.83 8.09 0.73
CA PHE A 18 -1.14 6.85 1.44
C PHE A 18 0.13 6.14 1.95
N LEU A 19 1.12 5.93 1.08
CA LEU A 19 2.39 5.25 1.43
C LEU A 19 3.17 5.97 2.53
N GLU A 20 3.24 7.29 2.45
CA GLU A 20 3.99 8.17 3.38
C GLU A 20 3.18 8.51 4.65
N GLY A 21 1.91 8.08 4.73
CA GLY A 21 1.04 8.34 5.89
C GLY A 21 1.66 7.86 7.20
N VAL A 22 1.44 8.61 8.29
CA VAL A 22 2.05 8.37 9.61
C VAL A 22 1.66 6.99 10.15
N ARG A 23 2.66 6.16 10.45
CA ARG A 23 2.52 4.84 11.07
C ARG A 23 3.70 4.64 12.01
N ASP A 24 3.50 3.90 13.09
CA ASP A 24 4.60 3.42 13.93
C ASP A 24 5.11 2.08 13.36
N PRO A 25 6.32 2.03 12.77
CA PRO A 25 6.84 0.82 12.16
C PRO A 25 7.06 -0.32 13.16
N LEU A 26 7.32 0.00 14.42
CA LEU A 26 7.64 -0.99 15.45
C LEU A 26 6.38 -1.66 16.01
N ARG A 27 5.21 -1.01 15.90
CA ARG A 27 3.92 -1.60 16.30
C ARG A 27 3.37 -2.61 15.28
N GLY A 28 3.92 -2.64 14.08
CA GLY A 28 3.45 -3.49 12.98
C GLY A 28 2.07 -3.09 12.45
N CYS A 29 1.66 -3.71 11.34
CA CYS A 29 0.28 -3.56 10.85
C CYS A 29 -0.69 -4.28 11.80
N ARG A 30 -1.81 -3.64 12.15
CA ARG A 30 -2.88 -4.27 12.96
C ARG A 30 -3.41 -5.53 12.28
N ILE A 31 -3.76 -5.45 11.00
CA ILE A 31 -4.21 -6.60 10.20
C ILE A 31 -3.09 -7.62 10.04
N GLY A 32 -1.87 -7.16 9.72
CA GLY A 32 -0.69 -8.02 9.60
C GLY A 32 -0.40 -8.84 10.86
N ARG A 33 -0.65 -8.31 12.06
CA ARG A 33 -0.54 -9.09 13.31
C ARG A 33 -1.65 -10.13 13.46
N LEU A 34 -2.88 -9.78 13.10
CA LEU A 34 -4.03 -10.71 13.19
C LEU A 34 -3.88 -11.90 12.23
N VAL A 35 -3.40 -11.68 11.00
CA VAL A 35 -3.21 -12.78 10.03
C VAL A 35 -1.99 -13.67 10.30
N GLN A 36 -1.14 -13.28 11.26
CA GLN A 36 0.01 -14.06 11.72
C GLN A 36 -0.26 -14.74 13.07
N ASP A 37 -1.40 -14.43 13.70
CA ASP A 37 -1.83 -15.05 14.93
C ASP A 37 -2.44 -16.42 14.61
N THR A 38 -1.80 -17.49 15.08
CA THR A 38 -2.18 -18.87 14.78
C THR A 38 -3.61 -19.17 15.22
N GLU A 39 -4.09 -18.59 16.32
CA GLU A 39 -5.46 -18.79 16.80
C GLU A 39 -6.50 -18.13 15.87
N VAL A 40 -6.16 -16.96 15.30
CA VAL A 40 -6.99 -16.26 14.32
C VAL A 40 -6.97 -16.96 12.96
N VAL A 41 -5.81 -17.47 12.57
CA VAL A 41 -5.68 -18.23 11.33
C VAL A 41 -6.45 -19.54 11.46
N GLU A 42 -6.31 -20.31 12.53
CA GLU A 42 -6.95 -21.62 12.64
C GLU A 42 -8.46 -21.55 12.97
N GLY A 43 -8.95 -20.43 13.51
CA GLY A 43 -10.36 -20.21 13.82
C GLY A 43 -11.19 -19.76 12.61
N ASP A 44 -12.06 -20.63 12.08
CA ASP A 44 -12.94 -20.36 10.92
C ASP A 44 -13.82 -19.10 11.05
N GLY A 45 -14.20 -18.70 12.27
CA GLY A 45 -15.01 -17.51 12.52
C GLY A 45 -14.25 -16.17 12.49
N LEU A 46 -12.91 -16.19 12.51
CA LEU A 46 -12.08 -14.98 12.61
C LEU A 46 -11.35 -14.64 11.30
N ARG A 47 -11.21 -15.59 10.36
CA ARG A 47 -10.58 -15.36 9.04
C ARG A 47 -11.29 -14.29 8.19
N GLY A 48 -12.60 -14.12 8.35
CA GLY A 48 -13.41 -13.21 7.53
C GLY A 48 -13.16 -11.71 7.78
N SER A 49 -12.88 -11.30 9.02
CA SER A 49 -12.78 -9.87 9.39
C SER A 49 -11.48 -9.19 8.93
N PRO A 50 -10.28 -9.81 9.08
CA PRO A 50 -9.01 -9.22 8.63
C PRO A 50 -8.93 -9.10 7.11
N THR A 51 -9.39 -10.14 6.39
CA THR A 51 -9.36 -10.22 4.93
C THR A 51 -10.29 -9.18 4.28
N ALA A 52 -11.49 -8.97 4.83
CA ALA A 52 -12.42 -7.97 4.33
C ALA A 52 -11.90 -6.53 4.53
N THR A 53 -11.20 -6.27 5.65
CA THR A 53 -10.65 -4.94 5.95
C THR A 53 -9.45 -4.61 5.06
N SER A 54 -8.58 -5.58 4.73
CA SER A 54 -7.49 -5.38 3.76
C SER A 54 -8.00 -5.22 2.34
N GLY A 55 -9.04 -5.98 1.96
CA GLY A 55 -9.68 -5.89 0.64
C GLY A 55 -10.15 -4.48 0.30
N GLY A 56 -10.85 -3.81 1.22
CA GLY A 56 -11.33 -2.44 0.99
C GLY A 56 -10.22 -1.40 0.76
N LEU A 57 -9.05 -1.58 1.39
CA LEU A 57 -7.90 -0.71 1.15
C LEU A 57 -7.22 -1.02 -0.19
N GLU A 58 -7.06 -2.29 -0.53
CA GLU A 58 -6.51 -2.72 -1.81
C GLU A 58 -7.39 -2.25 -2.98
N ASP A 59 -8.70 -2.42 -2.88
CA ASP A 59 -9.66 -1.93 -3.85
C ASP A 59 -9.52 -0.41 -4.04
N TRP A 60 -9.47 0.34 -2.94
CA TRP A 60 -9.28 1.78 -3.02
C TRP A 60 -7.98 2.17 -3.74
N VAL A 61 -6.83 1.57 -3.40
CA VAL A 61 -5.55 1.90 -4.09
C VAL A 61 -5.63 1.54 -5.58
N ALA A 62 -6.21 0.38 -5.91
CA ALA A 62 -6.35 -0.07 -7.30
C ALA A 62 -7.24 0.88 -8.11
N ASP A 63 -8.35 1.33 -7.53
CA ASP A 63 -9.26 2.28 -8.16
C ASP A 63 -8.57 3.63 -8.39
N VAL A 64 -7.82 4.13 -7.40
CA VAL A 64 -7.03 5.37 -7.58
C VAL A 64 -6.03 5.22 -8.73
N LEU A 65 -5.30 4.11 -8.79
CA LEU A 65 -4.36 3.86 -9.89
C LEU A 65 -5.07 3.77 -11.26
N GLU A 66 -6.24 3.13 -11.34
CA GLU A 66 -7.01 3.07 -12.59
C GLU A 66 -7.47 4.47 -13.03
N THR A 67 -7.89 5.33 -12.08
CA THR A 67 -8.24 6.73 -12.40
C THR A 67 -7.06 7.56 -12.90
N GLY A 68 -5.81 7.18 -12.61
CA GLY A 68 -4.61 7.80 -13.18
C GLY A 68 -4.22 7.19 -14.54
N ARG A 69 -4.47 5.90 -14.74
CA ARG A 69 -4.18 5.22 -16.02
C ARG A 69 -5.09 5.70 -17.15
N ALA A 70 -6.40 5.82 -16.89
CA ALA A 70 -7.38 6.22 -17.90
C ALA A 70 -7.10 7.58 -18.59
N PRO A 71 -6.71 8.66 -17.87
CA PRO A 71 -6.36 9.95 -18.48
C PRO A 71 -4.90 10.06 -18.95
N GLY A 72 -4.10 8.99 -18.85
CA GLY A 72 -2.69 8.99 -19.26
C GLY A 72 -1.72 9.62 -18.26
N GLU A 73 -2.08 9.71 -16.97
CA GLU A 73 -1.11 10.06 -15.93
C GLU A 73 -0.09 8.93 -15.71
N LEU A 74 -0.56 7.68 -15.81
CA LEU A 74 0.25 6.47 -15.75
C LEU A 74 0.48 5.89 -17.14
N ARG A 75 1.58 5.14 -17.31
CA ARG A 75 1.82 4.40 -18.55
C ARG A 75 0.65 3.45 -18.84
N PRO A 76 0.26 3.28 -20.13
CA PRO A 76 -0.90 2.46 -20.50
C PRO A 76 -0.75 0.98 -20.17
N ASP A 77 0.49 0.49 -20.04
CA ASP A 77 0.85 -0.88 -19.68
C ASP A 77 0.94 -1.11 -18.16
N THR A 78 0.64 -0.09 -17.34
CA THR A 78 0.55 -0.25 -15.88
C THR A 78 -0.64 -1.13 -15.55
N ASP A 79 -0.43 -2.21 -14.80
CA ASP A 79 -1.50 -3.00 -14.18
C ASP A 79 -1.79 -2.43 -12.77
N PRO A 80 -2.94 -1.77 -12.55
CA PRO A 80 -3.28 -1.19 -11.25
C PRO A 80 -3.40 -2.23 -10.14
N ARG A 81 -3.97 -3.41 -10.44
CA ARG A 81 -4.22 -4.45 -9.43
C ARG A 81 -2.90 -5.09 -8.99
N ALA A 82 -2.03 -5.43 -9.95
CA ALA A 82 -0.69 -5.95 -9.63
C ALA A 82 0.16 -4.90 -8.90
N THR A 83 0.08 -3.63 -9.30
CA THR A 83 0.79 -2.53 -8.65
C THR A 83 0.32 -2.35 -7.21
N THR A 84 -0.99 -2.36 -6.97
CA THR A 84 -1.55 -2.33 -5.60
C THR A 84 -1.03 -3.46 -4.75
N ALA A 85 -1.08 -4.71 -5.25
CA ALA A 85 -0.61 -5.87 -4.50
C ALA A 85 0.87 -5.74 -4.11
N MET A 86 1.71 -5.26 -5.04
CA MET A 86 3.11 -4.95 -4.77
C MET A 86 3.27 -3.88 -3.68
N LEU A 87 2.53 -2.77 -3.76
CA LEU A 87 2.61 -1.68 -2.77
C LEU A 87 2.20 -2.15 -1.37
N VAL A 88 1.14 -2.95 -1.27
CA VAL A 88 0.69 -3.52 0.01
C VAL A 88 1.72 -4.50 0.55
N ALA A 89 2.31 -5.35 -0.30
CA ALA A 89 3.38 -6.25 0.09
C ALA A 89 4.60 -5.50 0.64
N VAL A 90 5.01 -4.39 0.01
CA VAL A 90 6.11 -3.54 0.50
C VAL A 90 5.78 -2.93 1.87
N VAL A 91 4.55 -2.45 2.05
CA VAL A 91 4.10 -1.91 3.34
C VAL A 91 4.20 -2.97 4.45
N GLN A 92 3.66 -4.16 4.21
CA GLN A 92 3.66 -5.26 5.17
C GLN A 92 5.08 -5.76 5.45
N GLY A 93 5.87 -6.00 4.41
CA GLY A 93 7.29 -6.37 4.53
C GLY A 93 8.11 -5.31 5.26
N GLY A 94 7.81 -4.03 5.06
CA GLY A 94 8.44 -2.93 5.79
C GLY A 94 8.22 -3.01 7.31
N PHE A 95 7.02 -3.39 7.77
CA PHE A 95 6.77 -3.64 9.19
C PHE A 95 7.61 -4.81 9.71
N VAL A 96 7.74 -5.88 8.93
CA VAL A 96 8.57 -7.04 9.27
C VAL A 96 10.04 -6.63 9.41
N LEU A 97 10.58 -5.89 8.44
CA LEU A 97 11.97 -5.41 8.46
C LEU A 97 12.25 -4.49 9.65
N ALA A 98 11.35 -3.55 9.95
CA ALA A 98 11.52 -2.63 11.07
C ALA A 98 11.55 -3.36 12.41
N ARG A 99 10.67 -4.36 12.61
CA ARG A 99 10.65 -5.17 13.83
C ARG A 99 11.85 -6.10 13.93
N ALA A 100 12.25 -6.74 12.83
CA ALA A 100 13.41 -7.62 12.83
C ALA A 100 14.70 -6.88 13.21
N ARG A 101 14.81 -5.60 12.82
CA ARG A 101 16.00 -4.77 13.07
C ARG A 101 15.88 -3.86 14.30
N GLN A 102 14.70 -3.80 14.92
CA GLN A 102 14.36 -2.78 15.93
C GLN A 102 14.67 -1.35 15.43
N ASP A 103 14.42 -1.11 14.14
CA ASP A 103 14.78 0.14 13.47
C ASP A 103 13.63 0.62 12.56
N PRO A 104 12.95 1.73 12.91
CA PRO A 104 11.86 2.27 12.09
C PRO A 104 12.33 2.74 10.71
N GLU A 105 13.62 3.02 10.53
CA GLU A 105 14.17 3.45 9.25
C GLU A 105 14.08 2.36 8.19
N ALA A 106 14.09 1.08 8.56
CA ALA A 106 13.97 -0.02 7.63
C ALA A 106 12.63 0.00 6.86
N GLN A 107 11.51 0.34 7.52
CA GLN A 107 10.23 0.53 6.83
C GLN A 107 10.25 1.78 5.96
N ARG A 108 10.81 2.90 6.45
CA ARG A 108 10.87 4.15 5.69
C ARG A 108 11.68 3.98 4.42
N ALA A 109 12.78 3.24 4.46
CA ALA A 109 13.57 2.90 3.28
C ALA A 109 12.77 2.10 2.24
N ALA A 110 12.00 1.09 2.69
CA ALA A 110 11.13 0.32 1.81
C ALA A 110 10.05 1.20 1.15
N ILE A 111 9.41 2.08 1.93
CA ILE A 111 8.42 3.05 1.43
C ILE A 111 9.04 4.00 0.40
N ARG A 112 10.23 4.56 0.67
CA ARG A 112 10.93 5.43 -0.29
C ARG A 112 11.21 4.71 -1.60
N GLY A 113 11.60 3.44 -1.56
CA GLY A 113 11.81 2.62 -2.76
C GLY A 113 10.52 2.42 -3.56
N ALA A 114 9.42 2.06 -2.90
CA ALA A 114 8.12 1.91 -3.56
C ALA A 114 7.64 3.24 -4.18
N VAL A 115 7.84 4.35 -3.50
CA VAL A 115 7.49 5.69 -3.99
C VAL A 115 8.31 6.08 -5.22
N ALA A 116 9.60 5.72 -5.27
CA ALA A 116 10.45 5.95 -6.44
C ALA A 116 9.98 5.12 -7.64
N LEU A 117 9.69 3.83 -7.43
CA LEU A 117 9.16 2.93 -8.47
C LEU A 117 7.80 3.40 -8.99
N LEU A 118 6.91 3.83 -8.09
CA LEU A 118 5.62 4.41 -8.44
C LEU A 118 5.79 5.67 -9.31
N GLY A 119 6.77 6.52 -9.01
CA GLY A 119 7.11 7.67 -9.85
C GLY A 119 7.58 7.29 -11.26
N ALA A 120 8.19 6.11 -11.43
CA ALA A 120 8.61 5.59 -12.73
C ALA A 120 7.47 5.00 -13.59
N LEU A 121 6.26 4.88 -13.02
CA LEU A 121 5.04 4.47 -13.74
C LEU A 121 4.34 5.64 -14.41
N ARG A 122 4.84 6.86 -14.25
CA ARG A 122 4.28 8.06 -14.90
C ARG A 122 4.42 7.94 -16.41
N ALA A 123 3.39 8.35 -17.16
CA ALA A 123 3.52 8.43 -18.61
C ALA A 123 4.62 9.43 -18.98
N GLY A 124 5.43 9.10 -19.98
CA GLY A 124 6.39 10.05 -20.55
C GLY A 124 5.66 11.12 -21.36
N GLU A 125 6.22 12.34 -21.39
CA GLU A 125 5.86 13.32 -22.42
C GLU A 125 6.27 12.72 -23.77
N GLN A 126 5.30 12.43 -24.64
CA GLN A 126 5.56 12.11 -26.04
C GLN A 126 5.80 13.40 -26.82
#